data_AF-A0A3A8JB79-F1
#
_entry.id   AF-A0A3A8JB79-F1
#
_cell.length_a   1.000
_cell.length_b   1.000
_cell.length_c   1.000
_cell.angle_alpha   90.00
_cell.angle_beta   90.00
_cell.angle_gamma   90.00
#
_symmetry.space_group_name_H-M   'P 1'
#
loop_
_entity.id
_entity.type
_entity.pdbx_description
1 polymer ?
#
loop_
_entity_poly.entity_id
_entity_poly.type
_entity_poly.pdbx_seq_one_letter_code
_entity_poly.pdbx_strand_id
1 'polypeptide(L)' 'MDVFACGRCRGRRRVLAYLTAPSGVRAILEHLGLPTRPGRLAPARGPLQSAWC' A
#
# COMPACT_ATOMS: atom_id res chain seq x y z
N MET A 1 -8.85 8.54 -0.73
CA MET A 1 -8.49 8.90 -2.13
C MET A 1 -8.70 7.68 -3.02
N ASP A 2 -9.24 7.86 -4.22
CA ASP A 2 -9.35 6.78 -5.21
C ASP A 2 -8.05 6.67 -6.03
N VAL A 3 -7.26 5.64 -5.75
CA VAL A 3 -5.99 5.36 -6.45
C VAL A 3 -6.18 4.96 -7.91
N PHE A 4 -7.38 4.55 -8.30
CA PHE A 4 -7.69 4.15 -9.67
C PHE A 4 -8.14 5.33 -10.54
N ALA A 5 -8.42 6.51 -9.99
CA ALA A 5 -8.66 7.72 -10.77
C ALA A 5 -7.35 8.36 -11.22
N CYS A 6 -7.20 8.73 -12.49
CA CYS A 6 -6.04 9.48 -12.98
C CYS A 6 -6.11 10.95 -12.58
N GLY A 7 -5.14 11.43 -11.79
CA GLY A 7 -5.10 12.83 -11.34
C GLY A 7 -4.85 13.86 -12.45
N ARG A 8 -4.41 13.43 -13.65
CA ARG A 8 -4.13 14.31 -14.79
C ARG A 8 -5.27 14.37 -15.81
N CYS A 9 -5.83 13.21 -16.21
CA CYS A 9 -6.83 13.13 -17.28
C CYS A 9 -8.20 12.61 -16.83
N ARG A 10 -8.38 12.28 -15.54
CA ARG A 10 -9.62 11.74 -14.96
C ARG A 10 -10.09 10.36 -15.48
N GLY A 11 -9.32 9.71 -16.37
CA GLY A 11 -9.56 8.33 -16.78
C GLY A 11 -9.33 7.31 -15.65
N ARG A 12 -9.77 6.04 -15.86
CA ARG A 12 -9.61 4.94 -14.90
C ARG A 12 -8.34 4.13 -15.19
N ARG A 13 -7.45 4.05 -14.19
CA ARG A 13 -6.23 3.23 -14.21
C ARG A 13 -6.58 1.75 -14.00
N ARG A 14 -5.69 0.86 -14.46
CA ARG A 14 -5.78 -0.59 -14.24
C ARG A 14 -4.45 -1.10 -13.69
N VAL A 15 -4.49 -2.14 -12.84
CA VAL A 15 -3.28 -2.83 -12.40
C VAL A 15 -2.77 -3.67 -13.57
N LEU A 16 -1.50 -3.50 -13.93
CA LEU A 16 -0.88 -4.25 -15.03
C LEU A 16 -0.12 -5.49 -14.55
N ALA A 17 0.54 -5.40 -13.39
CA ALA A 17 1.33 -6.49 -12.82
C ALA A 17 1.52 -6.30 -11.30
N TYR A 18 1.91 -7.39 -10.63
CA TYR A 18 2.32 -7.40 -9.24
C TYR A 18 3.80 -7.78 -9.13
N LEU A 19 4.52 -7.09 -8.26
CA LEU A 19 5.90 -7.41 -7.91
C LEU A 19 5.89 -8.33 -6.68
N THR A 20 6.25 -9.60 -6.87
CA THR A 20 6.24 -10.60 -5.79
C THR A 20 7.65 -10.96 -5.31
N ALA A 21 8.68 -10.76 -6.15
CA ALA A 21 10.07 -11.02 -5.80
C ALA A 21 10.57 -9.97 -4.78
N PRO A 22 10.99 -10.37 -3.56
CA PRO A 22 11.43 -9.42 -2.54
C PRO A 22 12.60 -8.53 -2.97
N SER A 23 13.52 -9.07 -3.77
CA SER A 23 14.66 -8.32 -4.32
C SER A 23 14.22 -7.17 -5.23
N GLY A 24 13.24 -7.41 -6.11
CA GLY A 24 12.69 -6.39 -7.00
C GLY A 24 11.95 -5.30 -6.24
N VAL A 25 11.13 -5.68 -5.26
CA VAL A 25 10.45 -4.72 -4.38
C VAL A 25 11.47 -3.84 -3.64
N ARG A 26 12.51 -4.46 -3.07
CA ARG A 26 13.55 -3.75 -2.33
C ARG A 26 14.31 -2.74 -3.19
N ALA A 27 14.74 -3.13 -4.40
CA ALA A 27 15.47 -2.26 -5.30
C ALA A 27 14.66 -1.00 -5.68
N ILE A 28 13.35 -1.16 -5.91
CA ILE A 28 12.46 -0.03 -6.22
C ILE A 28 12.33 0.90 -5.01
N LEU A 29 12.11 0.35 -3.82
CA LEU A 29 11.99 1.17 -2.60
C LEU A 29 13.29 1.93 -2.31
N GLU A 30 14.46 1.30 -2.46
CA GLU A 30 15.77 1.94 -2.35
C GLU A 30 15.92 3.09 -3.35
N HIS A 31 15.57 2.87 -4.62
CA HIS A 31 15.63 3.89 -5.66
C HIS A 31 14.74 5.11 -5.36
N LEU A 32 13.57 4.87 -4.76
CA LEU A 32 12.63 5.93 -4.37
C LEU A 32 12.98 6.60 -3.04
N GLY A 33 14.03 6.15 -2.33
CA GLY A 33 14.37 6.65 -1.00
C GLY A 33 13.35 6.26 0.08
N LEU A 34 12.59 5.19 -0.14
CA LEU A 34 11.56 4.70 0.79
C LEU A 34 12.14 3.66 1.76
N PRO A 35 11.54 3.49 2.96
CA PRO A 35 11.94 2.44 3.89
C PRO A 35 11.79 1.05 3.27
N THR A 36 12.87 0.27 3.30
CA THR A 36 12.90 -1.12 2.78
C THR A 36 12.72 -2.18 3.85
N ARG A 37 12.90 -1.80 5.12
CA ARG A 37 12.60 -2.66 6.26
C ARG A 37 11.12 -2.58 6.58
N PRO A 38 10.46 -3.72 6.87
CA PRO A 38 9.08 -3.70 7.32
C PRO A 38 8.95 -2.85 8.59
N GLY A 39 7.82 -2.14 8.70
CA GLY A 39 7.47 -1.44 9.92
C GLY A 39 7.29 -2.40 11.10
N ARG A 40 7.31 -1.87 12.32
CA ARG A 40 6.98 -2.66 13.52
C ARG A 40 5.54 -3.17 13.39
N LEU A 41 5.35 -4.47 13.62
CA LEU A 41 4.01 -5.04 13.69
C LEU A 41 3.22 -4.36 14.80
N ALA A 42 2.05 -3.82 14.46
CA ALA A 42 1.14 -3.24 15.45
C ALA A 42 0.54 -4.35 16.33
N PRO A 43 0.29 -4.09 17.63
CA PRO A 43 -0.42 -5.05 18.49
C PRO A 43 -1.78 -5.43 17.90
N ALA A 44 -2.23 -6.65 18.19
CA ALA A 44 -3.58 -7.07 17.85
C ALA A 44 -4.60 -6.10 18.48
N ARG A 45 -5.51 -5.56 17.67
CA ARG A 45 -6.61 -4.72 18.16
C ARG A 45 -7.73 -5.63 18.64
N GLY A 46 -8.35 -5.27 19.76
CA GLY A 46 -9.57 -5.94 20.24
C GLY A 46 -10.72 -5.81 19.23
N PRO A 47 -11.81 -6.58 19.42
CA PRO A 47 -12.99 -6.49 18.56
C PRO A 47 -13.50 -5.05 18.47
N LEU A 48 -14.04 -4.69 17.30
CA LEU A 48 -14.68 -3.38 17.10
C LEU A 48 -15.81 -3.26 18.13
N GLN A 49 -15.68 -2.35 19.09
CA GLN A 49 -16.77 -2.04 20.01
C GLN A 49 -17.97 -1.55 19.17
N SER A 50 -19.08 -2.27 19.22
CA SER A 50 -20.31 -1.86 18.56
C SER A 50 -20.72 -0.51 19.14
N ALA A 51 -20.59 0.54 18.35
CA ALA A 51 -20.90 1.91 18.76
C ALA A 51 -22.41 2.18 18.71
N TRP A 52 -23.26 1.26 19.16
CA TRP A 52 -24.72 1.45 19.19
C TRP A 52 -25.35 0.57 20.28
N CYS A 53 -25.67 1.20 21.42
CA CYS A 53 -26.84 0.91 22.24
C CYS A 53 -27.65 2.20 22.28
#